data_AF-A0A8F1MA75-F1
#
_entry.id   AF-A0A8F1MA75-F1
#
_cell.length_a   1.000
_cell.length_b   1.000
_cell.length_c   1.000
_cell.angle_alpha   90.00
_cell.angle_beta   90.00
_cell.angle_gamma   90.00
#
_symmetry.space_group_name_H-M   'P 1'
#
loop_
_entity.id
_entity.type
_entity.pdbx_description
1 polymer ?
#
loop_
_entity_poly.entity_id
_entity_poly.type
_entity_poly.pdbx_seq_one_letter_code
_entity_poly.pdbx_strand_id
1 'polypeptide(L)' 'MTILAANKYEVEVIINVPDKKIIAKDSTMNVLAAVDIVEARLNGQVRKYKDDVLAHAGGSRGVLAEAKKKLSVENN' A
#
# COMPACT_ATOMS: atom_id res chain seq x y z
N MET A 1 3.99 -24.13 30.25
CA MET A 1 3.06 -24.78 29.31
C MET A 1 2.52 -23.70 28.40
N THR A 2 3.15 -23.51 27.24
CA THR A 2 2.81 -22.44 26.31
C THR A 2 1.69 -22.95 25.41
N ILE A 3 0.50 -22.36 25.48
CA ILE A 3 -0.54 -22.61 24.47
C ILE A 3 -0.08 -21.87 23.22
N LEU A 4 0.64 -22.59 22.35
CA LEU A 4 0.81 -22.17 20.96
C LEU A 4 -0.60 -22.23 20.36
N ALA A 5 -1.27 -21.08 20.28
CA ALA A 5 -2.50 -20.95 19.51
C ALA A 5 -2.22 -21.51 18.12
N ALA A 6 -2.79 -22.69 17.83
CA ALA A 6 -2.49 -23.45 16.64
C ALA A 6 -3.18 -22.79 15.44
N ASN A 7 -2.60 -21.72 14.91
CA ASN A 7 -3.07 -21.07 13.70
C ASN A 7 -3.02 -22.10 12.56
N LYS A 8 -4.20 -22.61 12.19
CA LYS A 8 -4.35 -23.72 11.25
C LYS A 8 -4.03 -23.33 9.81
N TYR A 9 -4.21 -22.06 9.47
CA TYR A 9 -4.06 -21.56 8.12
C TYR A 9 -3.11 -20.37 8.07
N GLU A 10 -2.29 -20.37 7.03
CA GLU A 10 -1.31 -19.34 6.73
C GLU A 10 -1.47 -18.94 5.28
N VAL A 11 -1.55 -17.62 5.04
CA VAL A 11 -1.70 -17.04 3.71
C VAL A 11 -0.50 -16.14 3.48
N GLU A 12 0.21 -16.37 2.39
CA GLU A 12 1.34 -15.57 1.95
C GLU A 12 1.13 -15.13 0.50
N VAL A 13 1.30 -13.82 0.28
CA VAL A 13 1.21 -13.20 -1.04
C VAL A 13 2.49 -12.42 -1.29
N ILE A 14 3.17 -12.76 -2.39
CA ILE A 14 4.41 -12.14 -2.83
C ILE A 14 4.14 -11.52 -4.20
N ILE A 15 4.25 -10.20 -4.29
CA ILE A 15 4.15 -9.46 -5.55
C ILE A 15 5.50 -8.84 -5.87
N ASN A 16 6.06 -9.23 -7.00
CA ASN A 16 7.24 -8.56 -7.54
C ASN A 16 6.77 -7.35 -8.34
N VAL A 17 7.09 -6.15 -7.84
CA VAL A 17 6.93 -4.91 -8.59
C VAL A 17 8.29 -4.49 -9.15
N PRO A 18 8.33 -3.63 -10.18
CA PRO A 18 9.56 -2.94 -10.54
C PRO A 18 10.16 -2.31 -9.28
N ASP A 19 11.46 -2.53 -9.06
CA ASP A 19 12.26 -1.99 -7.95
C ASP A 19 12.15 -2.68 -6.59
N LYS A 20 11.05 -3.38 -6.25
CA LYS A 20 10.93 -4.06 -4.94
C LYS A 20 9.98 -5.26 -4.90
N LYS A 21 10.08 -6.06 -3.84
CA LYS A 21 9.13 -7.14 -3.53
C LYS A 21 8.19 -6.70 -2.41
N ILE A 22 6.90 -6.82 -2.67
CA ILE A 22 5.82 -6.57 -1.71
C ILE A 22 5.41 -7.93 -1.15
N ILE A 23 5.50 -8.09 0.16
CA ILE A 23 5.22 -9.35 0.85
C ILE A 23 4.16 -9.08 1.93
N ALA A 24 3.06 -9.82 1.86
CA ALA A 24 2.02 -9.81 2.86
C ALA A 24 1.78 -11.24 3.34
N LYS A 25 1.81 -11.44 4.66
CA LYS A 25 1.73 -12.74 5.30
C LYS A 25 0.93 -12.64 6.59
N ASP A 26 -0.06 -13.52 6.75
CA ASP A 26 -0.84 -13.64 7.97
C ASP A 26 -1.27 -15.09 8.23
N SER A 27 -1.39 -15.46 9.51
CA SER A 27 -1.86 -16.77 9.94
C SER A 27 -3.01 -16.64 10.94
N THR A 28 -4.10 -17.36 10.68
CA THR A 28 -5.29 -17.35 11.54
C THR A 28 -6.02 -18.71 11.50
N MET A 29 -7.02 -18.86 12.37
CA MET A 29 -7.90 -20.04 12.40
C MET A 29 -8.90 -20.10 11.25
N ASN A 30 -9.21 -18.96 10.63
CA ASN A 30 -10.16 -18.87 9.53
C ASN A 30 -9.43 -18.36 8.28
N VAL A 31 -9.31 -19.23 7.27
CA VAL A 31 -8.65 -18.89 6.01
C VAL A 31 -9.25 -17.65 5.34
N LEU A 32 -10.56 -17.42 5.42
CA LEU A 32 -11.19 -16.23 4.84
C LEU A 32 -10.73 -14.96 5.56
N ALA A 33 -10.67 -14.99 6.90
CA ALA A 33 -10.15 -13.86 7.67
C ALA A 33 -8.65 -13.64 7.40
N ALA A 34 -7.86 -14.70 7.21
CA ALA A 34 -6.46 -14.55 6.80
C ALA A 34 -6.36 -13.86 5.44
N VAL A 35 -7.21 -14.22 4.48
CA VAL A 35 -7.26 -13.55 3.16
C VAL A 35 -7.64 -12.08 3.30
N ASP A 36 -8.71 -11.75 4.03
CA ASP A 36 -9.17 -10.35 4.21
C ASP A 36 -8.06 -9.48 4.84
N ILE A 37 -7.35 -10.00 5.85
CA ILE A 37 -6.23 -9.30 6.50
C ILE A 37 -5.08 -9.09 5.51
N VAL A 38 -4.71 -10.13 4.74
CA VAL A 38 -3.64 -10.04 3.75
C VAL A 38 -4.01 -9.03 2.65
N GLU A 39 -5.26 -9.00 2.19
CA GLU A 39 -5.72 -8.02 1.19
C GLU A 39 -5.64 -6.58 1.70
N ALA A 40 -6.09 -6.33 2.93
CA ALA A 40 -6.00 -5.00 3.54
C ALA A 40 -4.53 -4.55 3.69
N ARG A 41 -3.66 -5.46 4.14
CA ARG A 41 -2.21 -5.21 4.31
C ARG A 41 -1.55 -4.95 2.95
N LEU A 42 -1.91 -5.74 1.93
CA LEU A 42 -1.40 -5.61 0.57
C LEU A 42 -1.84 -4.29 -0.08
N ASN A 43 -3.10 -3.90 0.06
CA ASN A 43 -3.61 -2.61 -0.43
C ASN A 43 -2.85 -1.42 0.16
N GLY A 44 -2.53 -1.45 1.46
CA GLY A 44 -1.70 -0.45 2.10
C GLY A 44 -0.28 -0.37 1.51
N GLN A 45 0.36 -1.53 1.31
CA GLN A 45 1.71 -1.59 0.73
C GLN A 45 1.74 -1.15 -0.74
N VAL A 46 0.75 -1.54 -1.54
CA VAL A 46 0.63 -1.15 -2.95
C VAL A 46 0.36 0.35 -3.08
N ARG A 47 -0.49 0.92 -2.21
CA ARG A 47 -0.73 2.36 -2.19
C ARG A 47 0.56 3.12 -1.91
N LYS A 48 1.31 2.71 -0.88
CA LYS A 48 2.62 3.29 -0.57
C LYS A 48 3.60 3.16 -1.75
N TYR A 49 3.62 2.02 -2.44
CA TYR A 49 4.43 1.87 -3.66
C TYR A 49 4.03 2.86 -4.75
N LYS A 50 2.74 3.01 -5.04
CA LYS A 50 2.26 3.98 -6.03
C LYS A 50 2.64 5.41 -5.64
N ASP A 51 2.49 5.76 -4.37
CA ASP A 51 2.86 7.09 -3.87
C ASP A 51 4.38 7.34 -4.00
N ASP A 52 5.22 6.37 -3.65
CA ASP A 52 6.69 6.44 -3.79
C ASP A 52 7.12 6.60 -5.27
N VAL A 53 6.50 5.81 -6.17
CA VAL A 53 6.78 5.83 -7.61
C VAL A 53 6.29 7.14 -8.24
N LEU A 54 5.09 7.61 -7.87
CA LEU A 54 4.54 8.87 -8.36
C LEU A 54 5.31 10.09 -7.82
N ALA A 55 5.79 10.03 -6.58
CA ALA A 55 6.70 11.04 -6.03
C ALA A 55 7.99 11.15 -6.85
N HIS A 56 8.55 10.01 -7.28
CA HIS A 56 9.70 9.98 -8.19
C HIS A 56 9.34 10.37 -9.64
N ALA A 57 8.11 10.13 -10.09
CA ALA A 57 7.70 10.37 -11.48
C ALA A 57 7.14 11.77 -11.77
N GLY A 58 6.78 12.59 -10.76
CA GLY A 58 6.15 13.88 -11.08
C GLY A 58 5.78 14.80 -9.92
N GLY A 59 6.48 14.76 -8.79
CA GLY A 59 6.16 15.55 -7.58
C GLY A 59 5.99 17.06 -7.79
N SER A 60 6.47 17.63 -8.90
CA SER A 60 6.29 19.05 -9.24
C SER A 60 5.05 19.36 -10.07
N ARG A 61 4.27 18.41 -10.60
CA ARG A 61 3.06 18.76 -11.39
C ARG A 61 1.85 19.14 -10.55
N GLY A 62 1.62 18.46 -9.42
CA GLY A 62 0.47 18.74 -8.54
C GLY A 62 0.60 20.06 -7.79
N VAL A 63 1.77 20.28 -7.16
CA VAL A 63 2.05 21.49 -6.38
C VAL A 63 2.14 22.72 -7.28
N LEU A 64 2.74 22.59 -8.47
CA LEU A 64 2.84 23.68 -9.45
C LEU A 64 1.48 23.97 -10.13
N ALA A 65 0.61 22.97 -10.30
CA ALA A 65 -0.76 23.19 -10.76
C ALA A 65 -1.59 23.97 -9.74
N GLU A 66 -1.48 23.67 -8.44
CA GLU A 66 -2.10 24.47 -7.39
C GLU A 66 -1.53 25.89 -7.32
N ALA A 67 -0.20 26.05 -7.41
CA ALA A 67 0.43 27.36 -7.40
C ALA A 67 0.00 28.22 -8.60
N LYS A 68 -0.04 27.65 -9.82
CA LYS A 68 -0.56 28.32 -11.02
C LYS A 68 -2.04 28.71 -10.88
N LYS A 69 -2.86 27.86 -10.26
CA LYS A 69 -4.28 28.18 -10.00
C LYS A 69 -4.44 29.38 -9.06
N LYS A 70 -3.60 29.50 -8.03
CA LYS A 70 -3.64 30.65 -7.10
C LYS A 70 -3.14 31.95 -7.76
N LEU A 71 -2.05 31.89 -8.51
CA LEU A 71 -1.50 33.04 -9.25
C LEU A 71 -2.44 33.59 -10.33
N SER A 72 -3.24 32.73 -10.97
CA SER A 72 -4.21 33.14 -11.99
C SER A 72 -5.50 33.74 -11.42
N VAL A 73 -5.77 33.55 -10.12
CA VAL A 73 -6.95 34.12 -9.43
C VAL A 73 -6.64 35.49 -8.82
N GLU A 74 -5.36 35.80 -8.56
CA GLU A 74 -4.92 37.09 -7.98
C GLU A 74 -4.76 38.24 -9.00
N ASN A 75 -5.01 37.99 -10.29
CA ASN A 75 -4.91 39.00 -11.36
C ASN A 75 -6.27 39.30 -12.04
N ASN A 76 -7.36 39.32 -11.29
CA ASN A 76 -8.67 39.85 -11.74
C ASN A 76 -9.38 40.60 -10.61
#